data_AF-A0A955MTY8-F1
#
_entry.id   AF-A0A955MTY8-F1
#
_cell.length_a   1.000
_cell.length_b   1.000
_cell.length_c   1.000
_cell.angle_alpha   90.00
_cell.angle_beta   90.00
_cell.angle_gamma   90.00
#
_symmetry.space_group_name_H-M   'P 1'
#
loop_
_entity.id
_entity.type
_entity.pdbx_description
1 polymer ?
#
loop_
_entity_poly.entity_id
_entity_poly.type
_entity_poly.pdbx_seq_one_letter_code
_entity_poly.pdbx_strand_id
1 'polypeptide(L)'
;MTEKIRCVLLSEMLQPYRIPVFNWIARDERIELEVLLLSVREANRQWEIEMERCEFKHCTVPSKDFYVRSLDWGLHFNWGVKSALEDLRPDVVA
;
A
#
# COMPACT_ATOMS: atom_id res chain seq x y z
N MET A 1 -25.47 -5.52 12.87
CA MET A 1 -24.15 -5.60 12.23
C MET A 1 -23.74 -4.18 11.91
N THR A 2 -22.69 -3.65 12.52
CA THR A 2 -22.16 -2.32 12.19
C THR A 2 -21.50 -2.40 10.82
N GLU A 3 -21.72 -1.44 9.93
CA GLU A 3 -20.97 -1.37 8.68
C GLU A 3 -19.47 -1.24 8.99
N LYS A 4 -18.63 -1.95 8.21
CA LYS A 4 -17.18 -1.85 8.33
C LYS A 4 -16.71 -0.53 7.72
N ILE A 5 -15.66 0.07 8.30
CA ILE A 5 -14.97 1.22 7.72
C ILE A 5 -14.05 0.71 6.62
N ARG A 6 -14.24 1.19 5.38
CA ARG A 6 -13.35 0.91 4.25
C ARG A 6 -12.14 1.83 4.34
N CYS A 7 -10.99 1.26 4.67
CA CYS A 7 -9.74 1.97 4.83
C CYS A 7 -8.80 1.64 3.67
N VAL A 8 -8.36 2.66 2.95
CA VAL A 8 -7.24 2.53 2.02
C VAL A 8 -5.99 3.08 2.67
N LEU A 9 -5.01 2.21 2.88
CA LEU A 9 -3.70 2.59 3.40
C LEU A 9 -2.73 2.80 2.23
N LEU A 10 -2.21 4.01 2.08
CA LEU A 10 -1.18 4.33 1.11
C LEU A 10 0.19 3.91 1.65
N SER A 11 0.93 3.11 0.88
CA SER A 11 2.31 2.75 1.24
C SER A 11 3.19 2.87 0.00
N GLU A 12 4.39 3.42 0.18
CA GLU A 12 5.39 3.57 -0.89
C GLU A 12 5.64 2.25 -1.62
N MET A 13 6.10 1.23 -0.89
CA MET A 13 6.20 -0.15 -1.35
C MET A 13 5.82 -1.09 -0.20
N LEU A 14 5.68 -2.39 -0.48
CA LEU A 14 5.51 -3.37 0.57
C LEU A 14 6.86 -3.68 1.20
N GLN A 15 6.94 -3.56 2.53
CA GLN A 15 8.14 -3.82 3.30
C GLN A 15 7.86 -4.99 4.26
N PRO A 16 8.77 -5.97 4.42
CA PRO A 16 8.48 -7.21 5.16
C PRO A 16 7.97 -6.97 6.58
N TYR A 17 8.55 -5.97 7.25
CA TYR A 17 8.21 -5.62 8.62
C TYR A 17 6.86 -4.91 8.78
N ARG A 18 6.26 -4.41 7.69
CA ARG A 18 4.91 -3.82 7.71
C ARG A 18 3.83 -4.89 7.64
N ILE A 19 4.12 -6.07 7.07
CA ILE A 19 3.15 -7.16 6.89
C ILE A 19 2.47 -7.56 8.22
N PRO A 20 3.18 -7.78 9.34
CA PRO A 20 2.51 -8.15 10.59
C PRO A 20 1.54 -7.08 11.11
N VAL A 21 1.87 -5.80 10.88
CA VAL A 21 1.01 -4.67 11.28
C VAL A 21 -0.24 -4.63 10.40
N PHE A 22 -0.07 -4.77 9.08
CA PHE A 22 -1.19 -4.77 8.14
C PHE A 22 -2.11 -5.98 8.36
N ASN A 23 -1.55 -7.17 8.62
CA ASN A 23 -2.32 -8.35 9.01
C ASN A 23 -3.09 -8.11 10.32
N TRP A 24 -2.48 -7.46 11.31
CA TRP A 24 -3.16 -7.15 12.57
C TRP A 24 -4.37 -6.22 12.36
N ILE A 25 -4.24 -5.20 11.51
CA ILE A 25 -5.34 -4.29 11.16
C ILE A 25 -6.43 -5.03 10.37
N ALA A 26 -6.07 -5.85 9.39
CA ALA A 26 -7.02 -6.57 8.55
C ALA A 26 -7.87 -7.62 9.30
N ARG A 27 -7.40 -8.08 10.47
CA ARG A 27 -8.16 -8.97 11.35
C ARG A 27 -9.21 -8.24 12.19
N ASP A 28 -9.20 -6.91 12.25
CA ASP A 28 -10.24 -6.16 12.94
C ASP A 28 -11.55 -6.24 12.14
N GLU A 29 -12.58 -6.85 12.72
CA GLU A 29 -13.87 -7.04 12.05
C GLU A 29 -14.58 -5.73 11.70
N ARG A 30 -14.16 -4.59 12.28
CA ARG A 30 -14.73 -3.27 12.01
C ARG A 30 -14.08 -2.58 10.81
N ILE A 31 -12.99 -3.13 10.27
CA ILE A 31 -12.19 -2.53 9.20
C ILE A 31 -12.22 -3.44 7.98
N GLU A 32 -12.43 -2.85 6.80
CA GLU A 32 -12.09 -3.45 5.53
C GLU A 32 -10.83 -2.74 5.00
N LEU A 33 -9.68 -3.40 5.13
CA LEU A 33 -8.38 -2.84 4.75
C LEU A 33 -8.02 -3.21 3.31
N GLU A 34 -7.68 -2.18 2.52
CA GLU A 34 -6.97 -2.30 1.24
C GLU A 34 -5.64 -1.54 1.34
N VAL A 35 -4.53 -2.18 1.00
CA VAL A 35 -3.22 -1.51 0.95
C VAL A 35 -2.88 -1.15 -0.50
N LEU A 36 -2.82 0.15 -0.78
CA LEU A 36 -2.46 0.69 -2.09
C LEU A 36 -0.96 0.99 -2.13
N LEU A 37 -0.22 0.17 -2.87
CA LEU A 37 1.23 0.29 -3.03
C LEU A 37 1.55 1.27 -4.18
N LEU A 38 2.40 2.26 -3.91
CA LEU A 38 2.80 3.27 -4.90
C LEU A 38 3.94 2.82 -5.81
N SER A 39 4.67 1.78 -5.44
CA SER A 39 5.71 1.16 -6.25
C SER A 39 5.86 -0.31 -5.85
N VAL A 40 6.35 -1.12 -6.80
CA VAL A 40 6.74 -2.50 -6.54
C VAL A 40 8.14 -2.55 -5.89
N ARG A 41 9.03 -1.61 -6.24
CA ARG A 41 10.44 -1.61 -5.82
C ARG A 41 11.01 -0.19 -5.75
N GLU A 42 11.66 0.14 -4.65
CA GLU A 42 12.53 1.32 -4.58
C GLU A 42 13.91 1.01 -5.18
N ALA A 43 14.55 1.99 -5.83
CA ALA A 43 15.84 1.79 -6.47
C ALA A 43 16.99 1.44 -5.49
N ASN A 44 16.85 1.85 -4.23
CA ASN A 44 17.81 1.61 -3.14
C ASN A 44 17.39 0.47 -2.20
N ARG A 45 16.24 -0.18 -2.41
CA ARG A 45 15.75 -1.30 -1.57
C ARG A 45 15.24 -2.46 -2.41
N GLN A 46 15.81 -3.64 -2.20
CA GLN A 46 15.37 -4.88 -2.83
C GLN A 46 14.93 -5.88 -1.77
N TRP A 47 13.75 -5.63 -1.19
CA TRP A 47 13.16 -6.57 -0.26
C TRP A 47 12.63 -7.80 -1.01
N GLU A 48 12.96 -9.00 -0.52
CA GLU A 48 12.25 -10.22 -0.89
C GLU A 48 10.99 -10.29 -0.04
N ILE A 49 9.82 -10.27 -0.68
CA ILE A 49 8.54 -10.31 0.00
C ILE A 49 7.87 -11.66 -0.22
N GLU A 50 7.60 -12.37 0.88
CA GLU A 50 6.74 -13.54 0.90
C GLU A 50 5.26 -13.10 0.87
N MET A 51 4.72 -12.96 -0.33
CA MET A 51 3.34 -12.49 -0.54
C MET A 51 2.31 -13.43 0.13
N GLU A 52 2.63 -14.71 0.31
CA GLU A 52 1.74 -15.66 0.99
C GLU A 52 1.47 -15.30 2.46
N ARG A 53 2.29 -14.42 3.07
CA ARG A 53 2.08 -13.94 4.44
C ARG A 53 1.12 -12.77 4.53
N CYS A 54 0.66 -12.19 3.42
CA CYS A 54 -0.26 -11.07 3.43
C CYS A 54 -1.70 -11.58 3.64
N GLU A 55 -2.32 -11.17 4.74
CA GLU A 55 -3.72 -11.49 5.08
C GLU A 55 -4.68 -10.34 4.76
N PHE A 56 -4.19 -9.34 4.03
CA PHE A 56 -4.92 -8.14 3.62
C PHE A 56 -4.96 -8.05 2.10
N LYS A 57 -5.98 -7.37 1.57
CA LYS A 57 -6.03 -7.05 0.14
C LYS A 57 -5.01 -5.96 -0.16
N HIS A 58 -4.35 -6.07 -1.31
CA HIS A 58 -3.42 -5.06 -1.78
C HIS A 58 -3.42 -4.97 -3.29
N CYS A 59 -3.15 -3.78 -3.80
CA CYS A 59 -2.88 -3.56 -5.21
C CYS A 59 -1.74 -2.56 -5.37
N THR A 60 -1.07 -2.61 -6.52
CA THR A 60 0.00 -1.67 -6.84
C THR A 60 -0.43 -0.81 -7.99
N VAL A 61 -0.35 0.51 -7.82
CA VAL A 61 -0.65 1.44 -8.90
C VAL A 61 0.55 1.58 -9.83
N PRO A 62 0.32 1.76 -11.14
CA PRO A 62 1.38 2.13 -12.07
C PRO A 62 2.12 3.39 -11.59
N SER A 63 3.45 3.33 -11.62
CA SER A 63 4.33 4.40 -11.18
C SER A 63 5.46 4.63 -12.18
N LYS A 64 5.97 5.86 -12.19
CA LYS A 64 7.28 6.18 -12.74
C LYS A 64 8.19 6.61 -11.60
N ASP A 65 9.20 5.79 -11.36
CA ASP A 65 10.07 5.93 -10.21
C ASP A 65 11.40 6.57 -10.62
N PHE A 66 11.84 7.55 -9.83
CA PHE A 66 13.14 8.20 -9.97
C PHE A 66 13.86 8.20 -8.64
N TYR A 67 15.17 7.99 -8.65
CA TYR A 67 15.97 8.00 -7.43
C TYR A 67 17.05 9.06 -7.49
N VAL A 68 16.97 10.02 -6.57
CA VAL A 68 17.92 11.13 -6.44
C VAL A 68 18.99 10.74 -5.43
N ARG A 69 20.06 10.10 -5.92
CA ARG A 69 21.16 9.54 -5.10
C ARG A 69 21.77 10.53 -4.12
N SER A 70 21.94 11.80 -4.52
CA SER A 70 22.56 12.83 -3.67
C SER A 70 21.73 13.19 -2.44
N LEU A 71 20.43 12.90 -2.46
CA LEU A 71 19.49 13.18 -1.36
C LEU A 71 18.95 11.89 -0.71
N ASP A 72 19.29 10.72 -1.26
CA ASP A 72 18.68 9.43 -0.93
C ASP A 72 17.14 9.46 -1.01
N TRP A 73 16.61 10.13 -2.04
CA TRP A 73 15.15 10.28 -2.23
C TRP A 73 14.63 9.37 -3.34
N GLY A 74 13.63 8.55 -3.01
CA GLY A 74 12.72 7.92 -3.97
C GLY A 74 11.59 8.88 -4.33
N LEU A 75 11.43 9.19 -5.61
CA LEU A 75 10.32 9.97 -6.15
C LEU A 75 9.42 9.05 -6.98
N HIS A 76 8.15 8.94 -6.56
CA HIS A 76 7.16 8.09 -7.20
C HIS A 76 6.07 8.96 -7.84
N PHE A 77 5.95 8.88 -9.16
CA PHE A 77 4.89 9.56 -9.90
C PHE A 77 3.84 8.54 -10.32
N ASN A 78 2.69 8.55 -9.64
CA ASN A 78 1.60 7.60 -9.89
C ASN A 78 0.49 8.23 -10.73
N TRP A 79 0.13 7.60 -11.85
CA TRP A 79 -1.01 8.02 -12.68
C TRP A 79 -2.28 7.20 -12.46
N GLY A 80 -2.33 6.36 -11.41
CA GLY A 80 -3.46 5.49 -11.09
C GLY A 80 -4.13 5.72 -9.73
N VAL A 81 -3.54 6.52 -8.84
CA VAL A 81 -4.01 6.65 -7.44
C VAL A 81 -5.44 7.17 -7.38
N LYS A 82 -5.76 8.23 -8.13
CA LYS A 82 -7.11 8.80 -8.12
C LYS A 82 -8.16 7.79 -8.56
N SER A 83 -7.94 7.12 -9.69
CA SER A 83 -8.86 6.07 -10.19
C SER A 83 -9.00 4.94 -9.19
N ALA A 84 -7.89 4.47 -8.60
CA ALA A 84 -7.93 3.40 -7.60
C ALA A 84 -8.76 3.81 -6.38
N LEU A 85 -8.62 5.04 -5.89
CA LEU A 85 -9.43 5.54 -4.78
C LEU A 85 -10.92 5.70 -5.17
N GLU A 86 -11.21 6.14 -6.39
CA GLU A 86 -12.58 6.23 -6.91
C GLU A 86 -13.24 4.84 -7.03
N ASP A 87 -12.49 3.81 -7.43
CA ASP A 87 -12.97 2.43 -7.54
C ASP A 87 -13.17 1.78 -6.16
N LEU A 88 -12.22 1.98 -5.24
CA LEU A 88 -12.24 1.43 -3.89
C LEU A 88 -13.29 2.12 -2.98
N ARG A 89 -13.61 3.39 -3.29
CA ARG A 89 -14.56 4.24 -2.53
C ARG A 89 -14.30 4.18 -1.00
N PRO A 90 -13.09 4.49 -0.53
CA PRO A 90 -12.78 4.41 0.90
C PRO A 90 -13.57 5.43 1.71
N ASP A 91 -13.86 5.07 2.95
CA ASP A 91 -14.35 6.01 3.96
C ASP A 91 -13.18 6.80 4.59
N VAL A 92 -11.99 6.18 4.63
CA VAL A 92 -10.75 6.78 5.13
C VAL A 92 -9.58 6.44 4.22
N VAL A 93 -8.73 7.43 3.95
CA VAL A 93 -7.41 7.26 3.32
C VAL A 93 -6.35 7.60 4.36
N ALA A 94 -5.41 6.67 4.61
CA ALA A 94 -4.36 6.77 5.62
C ALA A 94 -2.96 6.69 4.99
#